data_AF-A0AAJ5IBU0-F1
#
_entry.id   AF-A0AAJ5IBU0-F1
#
_cell.length_a   1.000
_cell.length_b   1.000
_cell.length_c   1.000
_cell.angle_alpha   90.00
_cell.angle_beta   90.00
_cell.angle_gamma   90.00
#
_symmetry.space_group_name_H-M   'P 1'
#
loop_
_entity.id
_entity.type
_entity.pdbx_description
1 polymer ?
#
loop_
_entity_poly.entity_id
_entity_poly.type
_entity_poly.pdbx_seq_one_letter_code
_entity_poly.pdbx_strand_id
1 'polypeptide(L)'
;MPTENRSSNTDPRDVFIRLNPLGLGEAELRKDSTGFEDQRTHSDYLLFLAGYRETHPEPQHHTDPGEVERCEARLHEVSSLCASVEQERDALRAQLAECEAMAAMIAEREWAEHAGTGPVSSKVEAAFTQLHNDLHEAGEKLAERDALLRDVRGAMREYEQGCDQFPPFHHNQLMERIDAALPASAEQEARS
;
A
#
# COMPACT_ATOMS: atom_id res chain seq x y z
N MET A 1 -13.64 48.00 -48.73
CA MET A 1 -14.38 48.37 -47.49
C MET A 1 -14.42 47.15 -46.60
N PRO A 2 -14.17 47.29 -45.29
CA PRO A 2 -13.77 46.19 -44.41
C PRO A 2 -14.94 45.28 -44.02
N THR A 3 -14.64 44.02 -43.80
CA THR A 3 -15.52 42.97 -43.27
C THR A 3 -15.82 43.21 -41.79
N GLU A 4 -17.01 43.72 -41.47
CA GLU A 4 -17.50 43.69 -40.09
C GLU A 4 -17.92 42.26 -39.72
N ASN A 5 -16.99 41.60 -39.05
CA ASN A 5 -17.15 40.33 -38.38
C ASN A 5 -18.12 40.54 -37.19
N ARG A 6 -19.44 40.57 -37.44
CA ARG A 6 -20.45 40.63 -36.37
C ARG A 6 -20.57 39.27 -35.73
N SER A 7 -19.61 38.96 -34.85
CA SER A 7 -19.71 37.86 -33.90
C SER A 7 -20.86 38.18 -32.93
N SER A 8 -22.07 37.76 -33.28
CA SER A 8 -23.31 37.97 -32.54
C SER A 8 -23.45 36.99 -31.38
N ASN A 9 -22.40 36.86 -30.58
CA ASN A 9 -22.47 36.20 -29.27
C ASN A 9 -21.70 37.04 -28.26
N THR A 10 -22.02 38.34 -28.23
CA THR A 10 -21.52 39.22 -27.18
C THR A 10 -22.35 38.91 -25.94
N ASP A 11 -21.68 38.40 -24.90
CA ASP A 11 -22.29 38.22 -23.58
C ASP A 11 -23.01 39.53 -23.18
N PRO A 12 -24.31 39.50 -22.85
CA PRO A 12 -25.04 40.71 -22.44
C PRO A 12 -24.34 41.47 -21.31
N ARG A 13 -23.55 40.79 -20.48
CA ARG A 13 -22.71 41.42 -19.45
C ARG A 13 -21.60 42.29 -20.03
N ASP A 14 -20.98 41.87 -21.13
CA ASP A 14 -19.98 42.69 -21.83
C ASP A 14 -20.61 43.92 -22.48
N VAL A 15 -21.86 43.81 -22.94
CA VAL A 15 -22.62 44.95 -23.44
C VAL A 15 -22.92 45.94 -22.31
N PHE A 16 -23.37 45.45 -21.15
CA PHE A 16 -23.66 46.27 -19.98
C PHE A 16 -22.42 47.03 -19.47
N ILE A 17 -21.29 46.32 -19.33
CA ILE A 17 -20.01 46.93 -18.90
C ILE A 17 -19.54 47.98 -19.90
N ARG A 18 -19.62 47.69 -21.21
CA ARG A 18 -19.17 48.62 -22.25
C ARG A 18 -20.03 49.89 -22.32
N LEU A 19 -21.35 49.76 -22.13
CA LEU A 19 -22.26 50.90 -22.13
C LEU A 19 -22.15 51.73 -20.85
N ASN A 20 -21.79 51.09 -19.72
CA ASN A 20 -21.70 51.67 -18.39
C ASN A 20 -22.78 52.76 -18.13
N PRO A 21 -24.07 52.42 -18.23
CA PRO A 21 -25.15 53.40 -18.23
C PRO A 21 -25.25 54.20 -16.91
N LEU A 22 -24.59 53.72 -15.86
CA LEU A 22 -24.60 54.28 -14.52
C LEU A 22 -23.31 55.03 -14.15
N GLY A 23 -22.30 55.03 -15.03
CA GLY A 23 -21.01 55.69 -14.77
C GLY A 23 -20.21 55.05 -13.63
N LEU A 24 -20.37 53.75 -13.41
CA LEU A 24 -19.74 52.99 -12.34
C LEU A 24 -18.24 52.79 -12.57
N GLY A 25 -17.48 52.63 -11.48
CA GLY A 25 -16.05 52.35 -11.53
C GLY A 25 -15.75 50.88 -11.85
N GLU A 26 -14.50 50.58 -12.22
CA GLU A 26 -14.06 49.21 -12.57
C GLU A 26 -14.24 48.20 -11.42
N ALA A 27 -14.18 48.66 -10.16
CA ALA A 27 -14.39 47.81 -8.99
C ALA A 27 -15.86 47.35 -8.85
N GLU A 28 -16.81 48.17 -9.31
CA GLU A 28 -18.26 47.92 -9.21
C GLU A 28 -18.79 47.11 -10.40
N LEU A 29 -18.01 47.02 -11.48
CA LEU A 29 -18.30 46.28 -12.71
C LEU A 29 -17.64 44.89 -12.77
N ARG A 30 -17.15 44.39 -11.62
CA ARG A 30 -16.56 43.06 -11.51
C ARG A 30 -17.62 41.97 -11.68
N LYS A 31 -17.33 41.00 -12.53
CA LYS A 31 -18.20 39.85 -12.79
C LYS A 31 -17.96 38.74 -11.79
N ASP A 32 -19.02 38.04 -11.44
CA ASP A 32 -18.99 36.77 -10.71
C ASP A 32 -19.73 35.68 -11.53
N SER A 33 -19.95 34.51 -10.93
CA SER A 33 -20.66 33.40 -11.57
C SER A 33 -22.16 33.66 -11.77
N THR A 34 -22.74 34.64 -11.07
CA THR A 34 -24.18 34.94 -11.11
C THR A 34 -24.53 36.15 -11.98
N GLY A 35 -23.57 37.06 -12.20
CA GLY A 35 -23.70 38.27 -13.00
C GLY A 35 -22.62 39.29 -12.67
N PHE A 36 -22.77 39.96 -11.52
CA PHE A 36 -21.87 41.00 -11.00
C PHE A 36 -21.69 40.81 -9.48
N GLU A 37 -20.47 41.09 -8.99
CA GLU A 37 -20.10 40.96 -7.58
C GLU A 37 -20.87 41.93 -6.67
N ASP A 38 -21.13 43.15 -7.14
CA ASP A 38 -21.96 44.12 -6.43
C ASP A 38 -23.46 43.89 -6.68
N GLN A 39 -24.23 43.79 -5.60
CA GLN A 39 -25.65 43.46 -5.65
C GLN A 39 -26.51 44.56 -6.30
N ARG A 40 -26.10 45.84 -6.20
CA ARG A 40 -26.82 46.94 -6.86
C ARG A 40 -26.55 46.88 -8.36
N THR A 41 -25.29 46.75 -8.77
CA THR A 41 -24.90 46.52 -10.17
C THR A 41 -25.60 45.30 -10.76
N HIS A 42 -25.72 44.19 -10.02
CA HIS A 42 -26.44 43.00 -10.46
C HIS A 42 -27.93 43.29 -10.71
N SER A 43 -28.58 44.03 -9.80
CA SER A 43 -30.00 44.39 -9.94
C SER A 43 -30.25 45.28 -11.17
N ASP A 44 -29.37 46.25 -11.41
CA ASP A 44 -29.42 47.12 -12.59
C ASP A 44 -29.12 46.35 -13.88
N TYR A 45 -28.19 45.39 -13.83
CA TYR A 45 -27.93 44.48 -14.94
C TYR A 45 -29.17 43.64 -15.30
N LEU A 46 -29.95 43.17 -14.32
CA LEU A 46 -31.18 42.42 -14.62
C LEU A 46 -32.22 43.26 -15.34
N LEU A 47 -32.36 44.55 -14.97
CA LEU A 47 -33.23 45.48 -15.68
C LEU A 47 -32.76 45.72 -17.12
N PHE A 48 -31.45 45.91 -17.31
CA PHE A 48 -30.86 45.98 -18.64
C PHE A 48 -31.09 44.71 -19.44
N LEU A 49 -30.87 43.53 -18.83
CA LEU A 49 -31.00 42.23 -19.49
C LEU A 49 -32.43 41.97 -19.95
N ALA A 50 -33.44 42.40 -19.18
CA ALA A 50 -34.84 42.31 -19.57
C ALA A 50 -35.11 43.08 -20.87
N GLY A 51 -34.69 44.35 -20.96
CA GLY A 51 -34.83 45.14 -22.19
C GLY A 51 -33.95 44.66 -23.34
N TYR A 52 -32.75 44.14 -23.03
CA TYR A 52 -31.85 43.55 -24.03
C TYR A 52 -32.48 42.30 -24.68
N ARG A 53 -33.11 41.43 -23.89
CA ARG A 53 -33.81 40.23 -24.38
C ARG A 53 -35.04 40.55 -25.20
N GLU A 54 -35.75 41.63 -24.88
CA GLU A 54 -36.92 42.06 -25.66
C GLU A 54 -36.54 42.56 -27.06
N THR A 55 -35.33 43.12 -27.19
CA THR A 55 -34.77 43.56 -28.49
C THR A 55 -33.96 42.47 -29.20
N HIS A 56 -33.62 41.38 -28.50
CA HIS A 56 -32.86 40.23 -29.00
C HIS A 56 -33.54 38.93 -28.55
N PRO A 57 -34.71 38.58 -29.13
CA PRO A 57 -35.42 37.37 -28.73
C PRO A 57 -34.54 36.14 -28.97
N GLU A 58 -34.34 35.31 -27.94
CA GLU A 58 -33.69 34.02 -28.11
C GLU A 58 -34.49 33.18 -29.12
N PRO A 59 -33.83 32.45 -30.05
CA PRO A 59 -34.53 31.58 -30.96
C PRO A 59 -35.33 30.55 -30.15
N GLN A 60 -36.66 30.62 -30.24
CA GLN A 60 -37.54 29.65 -29.60
C GLN A 60 -37.28 28.28 -30.22
N HIS A 61 -36.56 27.41 -29.52
CA HIS A 61 -36.46 26.00 -29.88
C HIS A 61 -37.82 25.35 -29.59
N HIS A 62 -38.69 25.33 -30.60
CA HIS A 62 -39.82 24.41 -30.66
C HIS A 62 -39.23 22.99 -30.71
N THR A 63 -39.18 22.30 -29.57
CA THR A 63 -38.81 20.89 -29.53
C THR A 63 -39.93 20.10 -30.23
N ASP A 64 -39.62 19.47 -31.37
CA ASP A 64 -40.57 18.63 -32.08
C ASP A 64 -40.91 17.40 -31.21
N PRO A 65 -42.19 17.12 -30.89
CA PRO A 65 -42.57 15.94 -30.12
C PRO A 65 -42.03 14.64 -30.73
N GLY A 66 -41.85 14.56 -32.05
CA GLY A 66 -41.25 13.41 -32.71
C GLY A 66 -39.75 13.23 -32.45
N GLU A 67 -39.02 14.28 -32.02
CA GLU A 67 -37.63 14.18 -31.58
C GLU A 67 -37.53 13.70 -30.13
N VAL A 68 -38.48 14.10 -29.28
CA VAL A 68 -38.57 13.66 -27.88
C VAL A 68 -38.84 12.16 -27.83
N GLU A 69 -39.82 11.65 -28.58
CA GLU A 69 -40.12 10.20 -28.64
C GLU A 69 -38.93 9.38 -29.15
N ARG A 70 -38.18 9.89 -30.14
CA ARG A 70 -36.95 9.25 -30.63
C ARG A 70 -35.84 9.24 -29.57
N CYS A 71 -35.70 10.32 -28.80
CA CYS A 71 -34.76 10.39 -27.69
C CYS A 71 -35.14 9.40 -26.57
N GLU A 72 -36.42 9.32 -26.21
CA GLU A 72 -36.91 8.35 -25.22
C GLU A 72 -36.69 6.91 -25.65
N ALA A 73 -36.97 6.57 -26.92
CA ALA A 73 -36.72 5.24 -27.46
C ALA A 73 -35.23 4.86 -27.38
N ARG A 74 -34.33 5.80 -27.72
CA ARG A 74 -32.87 5.59 -27.60
C ARG A 74 -32.41 5.45 -26.14
N LEU A 75 -33.02 6.19 -25.21
CA LEU A 75 -32.72 6.05 -23.78
C LEU A 75 -33.12 4.68 -23.25
N HIS A 76 -34.29 4.17 -23.66
CA HIS A 76 -34.72 2.82 -23.31
C HIS A 76 -33.80 1.74 -23.90
N GLU A 77 -33.37 1.90 -25.14
CA GLU A 77 -32.41 1.00 -25.79
C GLU A 77 -31.07 0.98 -25.05
N VAL A 78 -30.52 2.15 -24.73
CA VAL A 78 -29.27 2.28 -23.95
C VAL A 78 -29.42 1.66 -22.57
N SER A 79 -30.54 1.90 -21.88
CA SER A 79 -30.80 1.32 -20.56
C SER A 79 -30.82 -0.22 -20.61
N SER A 80 -31.41 -0.80 -21.66
CA SER A 80 -31.44 -2.25 -21.87
C SER A 80 -30.04 -2.82 -22.13
N LEU A 81 -29.26 -2.16 -22.99
CA LEU A 81 -27.87 -2.54 -23.27
C LEU A 81 -26.98 -2.45 -22.03
N CYS A 82 -27.14 -1.40 -21.22
CA CYS A 82 -26.41 -1.25 -19.96
C CYS A 82 -26.71 -2.41 -19.01
N ALA A 83 -27.98 -2.78 -18.83
CA ALA A 83 -28.36 -3.92 -17.98
C ALA A 83 -27.74 -5.24 -18.47
N SER A 84 -27.71 -5.48 -19.79
CA SER A 84 -27.07 -6.67 -20.38
C SER A 84 -25.56 -6.71 -20.11
N VAL A 85 -24.87 -5.59 -20.33
CA VAL A 85 -23.43 -5.49 -20.11
C VAL A 85 -23.07 -5.65 -18.62
N GLU A 86 -23.89 -5.10 -17.72
CA GLU A 86 -23.70 -5.27 -16.29
C GLU A 86 -23.83 -6.74 -15.86
N GLN A 87 -24.84 -7.44 -16.40
CA GLN A 87 -25.03 -8.87 -16.15
C GLN A 87 -23.84 -9.69 -16.67
N GLU A 88 -23.35 -9.43 -17.89
CA GLU A 88 -22.19 -10.12 -18.45
C GLU A 88 -20.92 -9.85 -17.65
N ARG A 89 -20.69 -8.59 -17.25
CA ARG A 89 -19.56 -8.20 -16.42
C ARG A 89 -19.58 -8.93 -15.08
N ASP A 90 -20.74 -9.05 -14.44
CA ASP A 90 -20.86 -9.71 -13.15
C ASP A 90 -20.69 -11.23 -13.26
N ALA A 91 -21.17 -11.84 -14.34
CA ALA A 91 -20.89 -13.23 -14.66
C ALA A 91 -19.38 -13.49 -14.89
N LEU A 92 -18.70 -12.62 -15.65
CA LEU A 92 -17.26 -12.71 -15.87
C LEU A 92 -16.44 -12.53 -14.59
N ARG A 93 -16.87 -11.64 -13.69
CA ARG A 93 -16.24 -11.47 -12.37
C ARG A 93 -16.37 -12.71 -11.51
N ALA A 94 -17.53 -13.37 -11.54
CA ALA A 94 -17.71 -14.63 -10.83
C ALA A 94 -16.77 -15.72 -11.37
N GLN A 95 -16.66 -15.84 -12.70
CA GLN A 95 -15.73 -16.78 -13.33
C GLN A 95 -14.26 -16.46 -13.01
N LEU A 96 -13.88 -15.18 -12.95
CA LEU A 96 -12.54 -14.78 -12.56
C LEU A 96 -12.25 -15.20 -11.12
N ALA A 97 -13.19 -14.97 -10.19
CA ALA A 97 -13.04 -15.38 -8.80
C ALA A 97 -12.88 -16.90 -8.65
N GLU A 98 -13.60 -17.69 -9.47
CA GLU A 98 -13.43 -19.16 -9.53
C GLU A 98 -12.03 -19.54 -10.02
N CYS A 99 -11.53 -18.90 -11.09
CA CYS A 99 -10.18 -19.12 -11.60
C CYS A 99 -9.09 -18.75 -10.59
N GLU A 100 -9.25 -17.63 -9.88
CA GLU A 100 -8.34 -17.20 -8.82
C GLU A 100 -8.34 -18.19 -7.65
N ALA A 101 -9.51 -18.69 -7.25
CA ALA A 101 -9.62 -19.73 -6.23
C ALA A 101 -8.93 -21.03 -6.67
N MET A 102 -9.10 -21.45 -7.94
CA MET A 102 -8.39 -22.61 -8.48
C MET A 102 -6.87 -22.41 -8.49
N ALA A 103 -6.39 -21.23 -8.89
CA ALA A 103 -4.97 -20.90 -8.89
C ALA A 103 -4.38 -20.91 -7.47
N ALA A 104 -5.10 -20.36 -6.48
CA ALA A 104 -4.69 -20.38 -5.08
C ALA A 104 -4.60 -21.81 -4.53
N MET A 105 -5.58 -22.67 -4.84
CA MET A 105 -5.54 -24.09 -4.44
C MET A 105 -4.36 -24.84 -5.08
N ILE A 106 -4.06 -24.56 -6.36
CA ILE A 106 -2.90 -25.15 -7.04
C ILE A 106 -1.61 -24.66 -6.41
N ALA A 107 -1.46 -23.36 -6.15
CA ALA A 107 -0.28 -22.80 -5.52
C ALA A 107 -0.04 -23.36 -4.10
N GLU A 108 -1.09 -23.49 -3.29
CA GLU A 108 -1.02 -24.11 -1.96
C GLU A 108 -0.65 -25.60 -2.05
N ARG A 109 -1.22 -26.31 -3.03
CA ARG A 109 -0.92 -27.72 -3.30
C ARG A 109 0.51 -27.90 -3.79
N GLU A 110 1.01 -27.07 -4.69
CA GLU A 110 2.41 -27.10 -5.15
C GLU A 110 3.38 -26.76 -4.02
N TRP A 111 3.04 -25.79 -3.17
CA TRP A 111 3.78 -25.52 -1.95
C TRP A 111 3.81 -26.74 -1.02
N ALA A 112 2.67 -27.40 -0.79
CA ALA A 112 2.59 -28.58 0.06
C ALA A 112 3.31 -29.80 -0.57
N GLU A 113 3.25 -29.97 -1.88
CA GLU A 113 3.91 -31.06 -2.61
C GLU A 113 5.43 -30.86 -2.69
N HIS A 114 5.92 -29.62 -2.71
CA HIS A 114 7.35 -29.29 -2.84
C HIS A 114 8.04 -28.87 -1.53
N ALA A 115 7.28 -28.53 -0.49
CA ALA A 115 7.82 -28.39 0.87
C ALA A 115 8.30 -29.77 1.37
N GLY A 116 9.58 -29.89 1.68
CA GLY A 116 10.18 -31.15 2.15
C GLY A 116 10.69 -32.09 1.05
N THR A 117 10.22 -31.99 -0.20
CA THR A 117 10.53 -32.97 -1.26
C THR A 117 11.55 -32.47 -2.29
N GLY A 118 11.84 -31.17 -2.33
CA GLY A 118 12.82 -30.59 -3.25
C GLY A 118 14.27 -30.72 -2.79
N PRO A 119 15.26 -30.75 -3.71
CA PRO A 119 16.68 -30.86 -3.36
C PRO A 119 17.19 -29.68 -2.52
N VAL A 120 16.55 -28.51 -2.60
CA VAL A 120 16.83 -27.37 -1.73
C VAL A 120 16.28 -27.62 -0.33
N SER A 121 15.04 -28.12 -0.22
CA SER A 121 14.42 -28.43 1.08
C SER A 121 15.20 -29.49 1.84
N SER A 122 15.63 -30.58 1.18
CA SER A 122 16.44 -31.62 1.82
C SER A 122 17.80 -31.09 2.28
N LYS A 123 18.43 -30.17 1.53
CA LYS A 123 19.68 -29.51 1.95
C LYS A 123 19.47 -28.61 3.16
N VAL A 124 18.37 -27.86 3.20
CA VAL A 124 18.01 -27.00 4.32
C VAL A 124 17.73 -27.84 5.57
N GLU A 125 16.98 -28.92 5.45
CA GLU A 125 16.69 -29.84 6.56
C GLU A 125 17.97 -30.53 7.08
N ALA A 126 18.85 -30.98 6.19
CA ALA A 126 20.14 -31.53 6.57
C ALA A 126 21.02 -30.49 7.30
N ALA A 127 21.04 -29.25 6.82
CA ALA A 127 21.78 -28.16 7.46
C ALA A 127 21.22 -27.83 8.85
N PHE A 128 19.90 -27.79 9.01
CA PHE A 128 19.27 -27.58 10.33
C PHE A 128 19.56 -28.74 11.29
N THR A 129 19.49 -29.98 10.81
CA THR A 129 19.83 -31.16 11.62
C THR A 129 21.29 -31.11 12.06
N GLN A 130 22.21 -30.75 11.16
CA GLN A 130 23.62 -30.61 11.49
C GLN A 130 23.83 -29.52 12.54
N LEU A 131 23.25 -28.33 12.34
CA LEU A 131 23.37 -27.22 13.28
C LEU A 131 22.78 -27.55 14.65
N HIS A 132 21.69 -28.32 14.70
CA HIS A 132 21.11 -28.77 15.95
C HIS A 132 22.05 -29.71 16.72
N ASN A 133 22.69 -30.66 16.02
CA ASN A 133 23.67 -31.56 16.61
C ASN A 133 24.90 -30.79 17.12
N ASP A 134 25.42 -29.87 16.31
CA ASP A 134 26.58 -29.03 16.67
C ASP A 134 26.27 -28.18 17.90
N LEU A 135 25.06 -27.60 17.97
CA LEU A 135 24.62 -26.81 19.12
C LEU A 135 24.46 -27.66 20.37
N HIS A 136 23.96 -28.89 20.23
CA HIS A 136 23.85 -29.83 21.34
C HIS A 136 25.24 -30.21 21.89
N GLU A 137 26.18 -30.57 21.02
CA GLU A 137 27.56 -30.92 21.39
C GLU A 137 28.26 -29.72 22.07
N ALA A 138 28.11 -28.51 21.52
CA ALA A 138 28.64 -27.31 22.14
C ALA A 138 28.03 -27.06 23.54
N GLY A 139 26.74 -27.34 23.71
CA GLY A 139 26.05 -27.27 24.99
C GLY A 139 26.61 -28.24 26.03
N GLU A 140 26.89 -29.49 25.64
CA GLU A 140 27.50 -30.48 26.53
C GLU A 140 28.92 -30.07 26.94
N LYS A 141 29.74 -29.63 25.98
CA LYS A 141 31.10 -29.13 26.26
C LYS A 141 31.09 -27.93 27.22
N LEU A 142 30.14 -27.01 27.06
CA LEU A 142 29.98 -25.89 27.99
C LEU A 142 29.59 -26.35 29.39
N ALA A 143 28.67 -27.31 29.50
CA ALA A 143 28.26 -27.87 30.78
C ALA A 143 29.43 -28.58 31.50
N GLU A 144 30.25 -29.33 30.76
CA GLU A 144 31.48 -29.96 31.29
C GLU A 144 32.48 -28.91 31.79
N ARG A 145 32.71 -27.85 31.00
CA ARG A 145 33.59 -26.75 31.40
C ARG A 145 33.08 -26.04 32.65
N ASP A 146 31.78 -25.81 32.76
CA ASP A 146 31.18 -25.18 33.94
C ASP A 146 31.23 -26.09 35.18
N ALA A 147 31.19 -27.41 35.01
CA ALA A 147 31.46 -28.36 36.08
C ALA A 147 32.94 -28.29 36.52
N LEU A 148 33.88 -28.28 35.57
CA LEU A 148 35.30 -28.17 35.86
C LEU A 148 35.65 -26.86 36.58
N LEU A 149 35.09 -25.74 36.14
CA LEU A 149 35.28 -24.44 36.79
C LEU A 149 34.75 -24.42 38.23
N ARG A 150 33.64 -25.14 38.49
CA ARG A 150 33.12 -25.31 39.86
C ARG A 150 34.08 -26.14 40.71
N ASP A 151 34.62 -27.22 40.17
CA ASP A 151 35.59 -28.07 40.87
C ASP A 151 36.87 -27.29 41.21
N VAL A 152 37.44 -26.55 40.25
CA VAL A 152 38.62 -25.69 40.45
C VAL A 152 38.36 -24.63 41.51
N ARG A 153 37.20 -23.96 41.46
CA ARG A 153 36.83 -22.95 42.47
C ARG A 153 36.61 -23.57 43.85
N GLY A 154 36.13 -24.80 43.92
CA GLY A 154 36.05 -25.58 45.16
C GLY A 154 37.43 -25.83 45.74
N ALA A 155 38.33 -26.39 44.94
CA ALA A 155 39.71 -26.68 45.34
C ALA A 155 40.48 -25.43 45.79
N MET A 156 40.33 -24.30 45.09
CA MET A 156 40.96 -23.03 45.49
C MET A 156 40.46 -22.54 46.86
N ARG A 157 39.16 -22.65 47.14
CA ARG A 157 38.60 -22.25 48.44
C ARG A 157 39.10 -23.13 49.59
N GLU A 158 39.22 -24.42 49.35
CA GLU A 158 39.75 -25.38 50.33
C GLU A 158 41.24 -25.12 50.62
N TYR A 159 42.03 -24.76 49.60
CA TYR A 159 43.43 -24.33 49.75
C TYR A 159 43.55 -23.03 50.56
N GLU A 160 42.72 -22.03 50.26
CA GLU A 160 42.68 -20.74 50.99
C GLU A 160 42.26 -20.90 52.46
N GLN A 161 41.45 -21.91 52.79
CA GLN A 161 40.99 -22.18 54.16
C GLN A 161 42.01 -22.92 55.03
N GLY A 162 43.22 -23.20 54.53
CA GLY A 162 44.32 -23.75 55.33
C GLY A 162 44.18 -25.24 55.64
N CYS A 163 43.48 -26.00 54.81
CA CYS A 163 43.44 -27.45 54.93
C CYS A 163 44.77 -28.04 54.44
N ASP A 164 45.69 -28.33 55.37
CA ASP A 164 46.98 -29.03 55.14
C ASP A 164 46.83 -30.47 54.59
N GLN A 165 45.61 -30.89 54.24
CA GLN A 165 45.29 -32.18 53.64
C GLN A 165 44.39 -31.97 52.42
N PHE A 166 44.95 -31.40 51.35
CA PHE A 166 44.43 -31.70 50.02
C PHE A 166 45.01 -33.06 49.64
N PRO A 167 44.23 -34.16 49.58
CA PRO A 167 44.79 -35.45 49.24
C PRO A 167 45.37 -35.34 47.82
N PRO A 168 46.65 -35.72 47.60
CA PRO A 168 47.30 -35.57 46.30
C PRO A 168 46.51 -36.24 45.16
N PHE A 169 45.69 -37.22 45.49
CA PHE A 169 44.79 -37.91 44.57
C PHE A 169 43.74 -37.00 43.92
N HIS A 170 43.13 -36.08 44.66
CA HIS A 170 42.10 -35.17 44.11
C HIS A 170 42.70 -34.04 43.28
N HIS A 171 43.89 -33.58 43.64
CA HIS A 171 44.62 -32.58 42.86
C HIS A 171 45.09 -33.16 41.52
N ASN A 172 45.70 -34.35 41.52
CA ASN A 172 46.16 -34.98 40.28
C ASN A 172 44.99 -35.28 39.33
N GLN A 173 43.86 -35.78 39.84
CA GLN A 173 42.69 -36.07 39.02
C GLN A 173 42.02 -34.81 38.45
N LEU A 174 42.06 -33.69 39.19
CA LEU A 174 41.60 -32.39 38.69
C LEU A 174 42.52 -31.86 37.59
N MET A 175 43.84 -31.93 37.79
CA MET A 175 44.82 -31.47 36.80
C MET A 175 44.75 -32.32 35.52
N GLU A 176 44.59 -33.64 35.62
CA GLU A 176 44.36 -34.50 34.44
C GLU A 176 43.10 -34.10 33.65
N ARG A 177 42.00 -33.74 34.34
CA ARG A 177 40.78 -33.26 33.70
C ARG A 177 40.95 -31.89 33.03
N ILE A 178 41.75 -31.00 33.62
CA ILE A 178 42.09 -29.69 33.03
C ILE A 178 42.96 -29.89 31.78
N ASP A 179 44.02 -30.71 31.88
CA ASP A 179 44.93 -30.99 30.79
C ASP A 179 44.22 -31.69 29.61
N ALA A 180 43.22 -32.53 29.89
CA ALA A 180 42.39 -33.14 28.83
C ALA A 180 41.45 -32.14 28.14
N ALA A 181 40.98 -31.11 28.84
CA ALA A 181 40.03 -30.12 28.31
C ALA A 181 40.70 -29.01 27.48
N LEU A 182 41.97 -28.68 27.75
CA LEU A 182 42.74 -27.64 27.05
C LEU A 182 43.00 -27.92 25.55
N PRO A 183 43.45 -29.10 25.11
CA PRO A 183 43.73 -29.38 23.68
C PRO A 183 42.46 -29.49 22.84
N ALA A 184 41.32 -29.91 23.42
CA ALA A 184 40.03 -29.92 22.74
C ALA A 184 39.58 -28.53 22.25
N SER A 185 40.10 -27.46 22.88
CA SER A 185 39.79 -26.08 22.53
C SER A 185 40.65 -25.54 21.37
N ALA A 186 41.83 -26.12 21.12
CA ALA A 186 42.78 -25.64 20.10
C ALA A 186 42.55 -26.28 18.72
N GLU A 187 42.06 -27.53 18.66
CA GLU A 187 41.77 -28.20 17.38
C GLU A 187 40.49 -27.69 16.71
N GLN A 188 39.60 -27.05 17.46
CA GLN A 188 38.30 -26.58 16.97
C GLN A 188 38.38 -25.19 16.29
N GLU A 189 39.35 -24.34 16.67
CA GLU A 189 39.66 -23.07 15.97
C GLU A 189 40.33 -23.28 14.60
N ALA A 190 41.04 -24.40 14.39
CA ALA A 190 41.73 -24.69 13.13
C ALA A 190 40.81 -25.24 12.02
N ARG A 191 39.54 -25.54 12.34
CA ARG A 191 38.55 -26.13 11.41
C ARG A 191 37.36 -25.23 11.07
N SER A 192 37.31 -24.01 11.60
CA SER A 192 36.34 -22.96 11.21
C SER A 192 36.95 -22.04 10.15
#